data_AF-A0A7Y3TLQ3-F1
#
_entry.id   AF-A0A7Y3TLQ3-F1
#
_cell.length_a   1.000
_cell.length_b   1.000
_cell.length_c   1.000
_cell.angle_alpha   90.00
_cell.angle_beta   90.00
_cell.angle_gamma   90.00
#
_symmetry.space_group_name_H-M   'P 1'
#
loop_
_entity.id
_entity.type
_entity.pdbx_description
1 polymer ?
#
loop_
_entity_poly.entity_id
_entity_poly.type
_entity_poly.pdbx_seq_one_letter_code
_entity_poly.pdbx_strand_id
1 'polypeptide(L)'
;MSPQNSEIAPIIGITTYSRNEAGEVSLPGAYLDAVQLAGGIPILLPPHQAPVHRILEKIDGLILTGGDIDPTLYGGVHHPTIYLVDVERDAFEFALAQAALTSQVPTLGICRGMQMLSVASGAALIPHVPEV
;
A
#
# COMPACT_ATOMS: atom_id res chain seq x y z
N MET A 1 16.75 -21.06 -29.83
CA MET A 1 15.89 -19.89 -29.55
C MET A 1 15.07 -20.25 -28.33
N SER A 2 15.41 -19.67 -27.18
CA SER A 2 14.71 -19.90 -25.92
C SER A 2 13.26 -19.41 -26.02
N PRO A 3 12.28 -20.09 -25.41
CA PRO A 3 10.91 -19.61 -25.38
C PRO A 3 10.88 -18.22 -24.73
N GLN A 4 10.22 -17.27 -25.39
CA GLN A 4 10.05 -15.92 -24.88
C GLN A 4 9.21 -15.99 -23.59
N ASN A 5 9.65 -15.28 -22.56
CA ASN A 5 9.12 -15.27 -21.19
C ASN A 5 7.73 -14.56 -21.09
N SER A 6 6.91 -14.61 -22.14
CA SER A 6 5.70 -13.81 -22.31
C SER A 6 4.41 -14.49 -21.84
N GLU A 7 4.47 -15.64 -21.17
CA GLU A 7 3.24 -16.41 -20.95
C GLU A 7 2.40 -16.01 -19.74
N ILE A 8 2.92 -15.37 -18.68
CA ILE A 8 2.05 -14.78 -17.64
C ILE A 8 2.75 -13.55 -17.02
N ALA A 9 2.38 -12.34 -17.46
CA ALA A 9 2.80 -11.11 -16.77
C ALA A 9 2.14 -11.04 -15.38
N PRO A 10 2.89 -10.80 -14.28
CA PRO A 10 2.34 -10.84 -12.93
C PRO A 10 1.36 -9.69 -12.68
N ILE A 11 0.24 -9.99 -12.03
CA ILE A 11 -0.77 -9.02 -11.62
C ILE A 11 -0.33 -8.39 -10.30
N ILE A 12 -0.08 -7.08 -10.30
CA ILE A 12 0.39 -6.34 -9.13
C ILE A 12 -0.73 -5.45 -8.61
N GLY A 13 -1.22 -5.74 -7.41
CA GLY A 13 -2.17 -4.89 -6.71
C GLY A 13 -1.48 -3.65 -6.13
N ILE A 14 -2.04 -2.47 -6.38
CA ILE A 14 -1.47 -1.19 -5.93
C ILE A 14 -2.53 -0.41 -5.17
N THR A 15 -2.29 -0.11 -3.89
CA THR A 15 -3.24 0.65 -3.07
C THR A 15 -3.33 2.10 -3.54
N THR A 16 -4.53 2.68 -3.53
CA THR A 16 -4.75 4.09 -3.91
C THR A 16 -5.03 4.96 -2.69
N TYR A 17 -5.11 6.27 -2.92
CA TYR A 17 -5.68 7.19 -1.93
C TYR A 17 -7.19 6.98 -1.78
N SER A 18 -7.77 7.44 -0.67
CA SER A 18 -9.23 7.52 -0.51
C SER A 18 -9.85 8.50 -1.51
N ARG A 19 -11.18 8.45 -1.60
CA ARG A 19 -11.93 9.35 -2.48
C ARG A 19 -11.74 10.80 -2.04
N ASN A 20 -11.48 11.68 -3.01
CA ASN A 20 -11.49 13.12 -2.75
C ASN A 20 -12.94 13.64 -2.57
N GLU A 21 -13.10 14.94 -2.31
CA GLU A 21 -14.42 15.58 -2.14
C GLU A 21 -15.34 15.43 -3.37
N ALA A 22 -14.76 15.28 -4.56
CA ALA A 22 -15.48 15.01 -5.80
C ALA A 22 -15.84 13.52 -6.00
N GLY A 23 -15.46 12.65 -5.06
CA GLY A 23 -15.71 11.22 -5.10
C GLY A 23 -14.73 10.42 -5.98
N GLU A 24 -13.64 11.05 -6.43
CA GLU A 24 -12.66 10.46 -7.34
C GLU A 24 -11.57 9.70 -6.58
N VAL A 25 -11.17 8.56 -7.12
CA VAL A 25 -10.02 7.78 -6.63
C VAL A 25 -8.81 8.14 -7.46
N SER A 26 -7.68 8.43 -6.81
CA SER A 26 -6.44 8.82 -7.49
C SER A 26 -5.20 8.14 -6.91
N LEU A 27 -4.16 8.10 -7.75
CA LEU A 27 -2.82 7.62 -7.43
C LEU A 27 -1.84 8.31 -8.40
N PRO A 28 -0.60 8.66 -7.98
CA PRO A 28 0.41 9.13 -8.92
C PRO A 28 0.70 8.09 -10.01
N GLY A 29 0.68 8.52 -11.27
CA GLY A 29 0.89 7.65 -12.44
C GLY A 29 2.20 6.84 -12.40
N ALA A 30 3.23 7.40 -11.76
CA ALA A 30 4.54 6.78 -11.62
C ALA A 30 4.52 5.37 -11.00
N TYR A 31 3.53 5.05 -10.15
CA TYR A 31 3.37 3.68 -9.63
C TYR A 31 2.95 2.70 -10.72
N LEU A 32 2.04 3.10 -11.61
CA LEU A 32 1.59 2.27 -12.73
C LEU A 32 2.73 2.11 -13.74
N ASP A 33 3.39 3.22 -14.08
CA ASP A 33 4.50 3.25 -15.03
C ASP A 33 5.63 2.33 -14.56
N ALA A 34 6.00 2.38 -13.27
CA ALA A 34 7.05 1.54 -12.70
C ALA A 34 6.71 0.04 -12.79
N VAL A 35 5.47 -0.34 -12.50
CA VAL A 35 5.03 -1.75 -12.62
C VAL A 35 5.05 -2.22 -14.08
N GLN A 36 4.55 -1.39 -15.00
CA GLN A 36 4.53 -1.71 -16.43
C GLN A 36 5.95 -1.84 -17.00
N LEU A 37 6.85 -0.92 -16.64
CA LEU A 37 8.26 -0.98 -17.01
C LEU A 37 8.96 -2.24 -16.48
N ALA A 38 8.54 -2.75 -15.32
CA ALA A 38 9.02 -4.01 -14.75
C ALA A 38 8.37 -5.26 -15.40
N GLY A 39 7.44 -5.10 -16.34
CA GLY A 39 6.75 -6.18 -17.03
C GLY A 39 5.52 -6.74 -16.30
N GLY A 40 5.01 -6.05 -15.29
CA GLY A 40 3.80 -6.42 -14.56
C GLY A 40 2.53 -5.74 -15.08
N ILE A 41 1.38 -6.27 -14.65
CA ILE A 41 0.05 -5.70 -14.91
C ILE A 41 -0.44 -5.00 -13.63
N PRO A 42 -0.47 -3.65 -13.59
CA PRO A 42 -0.96 -2.94 -12.41
C PRO A 42 -2.49 -3.02 -12.30
N ILE A 43 -2.99 -3.34 -11.11
CA ILE A 43 -4.42 -3.19 -10.76
C ILE A 43 -4.55 -2.27 -9.54
N LEU A 44 -5.48 -1.32 -9.61
CA LEU A 44 -5.70 -0.37 -8.53
C LEU A 44 -6.62 -0.96 -7.47
N LEU A 45 -6.23 -0.80 -6.21
CA LEU A 45 -6.95 -1.26 -5.03
C LEU A 45 -7.42 -0.05 -4.20
N PRO A 46 -8.58 0.55 -4.53
CA PRO A 46 -9.16 1.58 -3.68
C PRO A 46 -9.51 1.06 -2.27
N PRO A 47 -9.48 1.93 -1.24
CA PRO A 47 -9.93 1.59 0.11
C PRO A 47 -11.37 1.03 0.18
N HIS A 48 -11.74 0.49 1.35
CA HIS A 48 -13.04 -0.13 1.64
C HIS A 48 -13.37 -1.43 0.93
N GLN A 49 -12.36 -2.22 0.56
CA GLN A 49 -12.60 -3.54 0.00
C GLN A 49 -12.43 -4.64 1.04
N ALA A 50 -13.40 -5.55 1.10
CA ALA A 50 -13.36 -6.71 1.97
C ALA A 50 -14.03 -7.92 1.28
N PRO A 51 -13.62 -9.16 1.64
CA PRO A 51 -12.52 -9.47 2.54
C PRO A 51 -11.15 -9.46 1.82
N VAL A 52 -10.11 -8.92 2.47
CA VAL A 52 -8.79 -8.67 1.85
C VAL A 52 -8.07 -9.93 1.37
N HIS A 53 -8.29 -11.09 2.00
CA HIS A 53 -7.66 -12.35 1.57
C HIS A 53 -8.10 -12.75 0.16
N ARG A 54 -9.35 -12.45 -0.24
CA ARG A 54 -9.84 -12.72 -1.60
C ARG A 54 -9.16 -11.85 -2.64
N ILE A 55 -8.70 -10.66 -2.25
CA ILE A 55 -7.91 -9.77 -3.11
C ILE A 55 -6.51 -10.36 -3.29
N LEU A 56 -5.87 -10.77 -2.18
CA LEU A 56 -4.53 -11.37 -2.20
C LEU A 56 -4.47 -12.66 -3.02
N GLU A 57 -5.55 -13.46 -3.04
CA GLU A 57 -5.68 -14.65 -3.91
C GLU A 57 -5.73 -14.35 -5.42
N LYS A 58 -5.89 -13.08 -5.81
CA LYS A 58 -6.07 -12.64 -7.22
C LYS A 58 -4.88 -11.86 -7.77
N ILE A 59 -3.88 -11.59 -6.94
CA ILE A 59 -2.69 -10.83 -7.32
C ILE A 59 -1.44 -11.66 -7.07
N ASP A 60 -0.43 -11.45 -7.89
CA ASP A 60 0.88 -12.08 -7.80
C ASP A 60 1.85 -11.26 -6.94
N GLY A 61 1.50 -10.01 -6.64
CA GLY A 61 2.25 -9.13 -5.75
C GLY A 61 1.43 -7.93 -5.29
N LEU A 62 1.85 -7.34 -4.17
CA LEU A 62 1.20 -6.17 -3.56
C LEU A 62 2.18 -5.01 -3.42
N ILE A 63 1.73 -3.81 -3.77
CA ILE A 63 2.40 -2.54 -3.48
C ILE A 63 1.50 -1.72 -2.56
N LEU A 64 2.00 -1.44 -1.35
CA LEU A 64 1.43 -0.43 -0.46
C LEU A 64 2.09 0.91 -0.76
N THR A 65 1.30 1.89 -1.20
CA THR A 65 1.81 3.15 -1.73
C THR A 65 2.17 4.17 -0.63
N GLY A 66 2.90 5.21 -1.02
CA GLY A 66 3.31 6.30 -0.12
C GLY A 66 2.17 7.25 0.29
N GLY A 67 2.53 8.31 1.01
CA GLY A 67 1.61 9.26 1.66
C GLY A 67 2.01 9.48 3.13
N ASP A 68 1.09 10.00 3.93
CA ASP A 68 1.27 10.22 5.39
C ASP A 68 0.40 9.24 6.21
N ILE A 69 0.95 8.65 7.30
CA ILE A 69 0.23 7.71 8.19
C ILE A 69 -0.43 8.47 9.32
N ASP A 70 -1.64 8.05 9.71
CA ASP A 70 -2.27 8.52 10.94
C ASP A 70 -1.42 8.24 12.21
N PRO A 71 -1.02 9.28 12.96
CA PRO A 71 -0.30 9.14 14.23
C PRO A 71 -0.90 8.17 15.23
N THR A 72 -2.23 8.05 15.24
CA THR A 72 -2.93 7.20 16.21
C THR A 72 -2.62 5.71 16.05
N LEU A 73 -2.22 5.27 14.86
CA LEU A 73 -1.96 3.85 14.54
C LEU A 73 -0.64 3.31 15.07
N TYR A 74 0.28 4.18 15.45
CA TYR A 74 1.58 3.80 16.01
C TYR A 74 1.82 4.37 17.41
N GLY A 75 0.75 4.81 18.10
CA GLY A 75 0.84 5.40 19.43
C GLY A 75 1.50 6.78 19.44
N GLY A 76 1.54 7.47 18.30
CA GLY A 76 2.02 8.83 18.17
C GLY A 76 1.01 9.86 18.66
N VAL A 77 1.49 11.07 18.97
CA VAL A 77 0.64 12.21 19.31
C VAL A 77 0.46 13.07 18.05
N HIS A 78 -0.75 13.56 17.80
CA HIS A 78 -1.00 14.50 16.71
C HIS A 78 -0.01 15.68 16.78
N HIS A 79 0.76 15.88 15.71
CA HIS A 79 1.64 17.02 15.55
C HIS A 79 1.05 17.98 14.49
N PRO A 80 1.20 19.31 14.62
CA PRO A 80 0.64 20.27 13.66
C PRO A 80 1.08 20.08 12.21
N THR A 81 2.19 19.36 11.98
CA THR A 81 2.70 19.03 10.64
C THR A 81 2.14 17.73 10.08
N ILE A 82 1.33 17.00 10.84
CA ILE A 82 0.71 15.74 10.41
C ILE A 82 -0.66 16.09 9.85
N TYR A 83 -0.70 16.28 8.54
CA TYR A 83 -1.91 16.55 7.80
C TYR A 83 -2.48 15.23 7.26
N LEU A 84 -3.82 15.13 7.19
CA LEU A 84 -4.55 14.14 6.40
C LEU A 84 -4.43 12.67 6.88
N VAL A 85 -4.85 12.43 8.12
CA VAL A 85 -5.25 11.10 8.61
C VAL A 85 -6.34 10.53 7.70
N ASP A 86 -6.03 9.47 6.95
CA ASP A 86 -6.95 8.78 6.05
C ASP A 86 -7.35 7.43 6.66
N VAL A 87 -8.23 7.50 7.66
CA VAL A 87 -8.70 6.35 8.47
C VAL A 87 -9.15 5.17 7.61
N GLU A 88 -9.79 5.48 6.49
CA GLU A 88 -10.35 4.51 5.57
C GLU A 88 -9.26 3.72 4.85
N ARG A 89 -8.27 4.44 4.33
CA ARG A 89 -7.08 3.85 3.72
C ARG A 89 -6.24 3.11 4.76
N ASP A 90 -6.04 3.70 5.93
CA ASP A 90 -5.31 3.12 7.05
C ASP A 90 -5.87 1.75 7.44
N ALA A 91 -7.18 1.65 7.66
CA ALA A 91 -7.82 0.39 8.03
C ALA A 91 -7.68 -0.67 6.93
N PHE A 92 -7.85 -0.27 5.67
CA PHE A 92 -7.73 -1.17 4.53
C PHE A 92 -6.29 -1.67 4.34
N GLU A 93 -5.31 -0.77 4.35
CA GLU A 93 -3.91 -1.13 4.18
C GLU A 93 -3.35 -1.90 5.37
N PHE A 94 -3.81 -1.61 6.60
CA PHE A 94 -3.45 -2.41 7.77
C PHE A 94 -3.97 -3.85 7.64
N ALA A 95 -5.22 -4.02 7.20
CA ALA A 95 -5.79 -5.35 6.96
C ALA A 95 -5.05 -6.10 5.83
N LEU A 96 -4.73 -5.42 4.73
CA LEU A 96 -3.90 -5.97 3.66
C LEU A 96 -2.51 -6.35 4.15
N ALA A 97 -1.85 -5.50 4.94
CA ALA A 97 -0.53 -5.76 5.49
C ALA A 97 -0.52 -6.98 6.42
N GLN A 98 -1.48 -7.07 7.36
CA GLN A 98 -1.65 -8.24 8.22
C GLN A 98 -1.86 -9.53 7.42
N ALA A 99 -2.77 -9.48 6.45
CA ALA A 99 -3.03 -10.62 5.59
C ALA A 99 -1.79 -10.98 4.77
N ALA A 100 -1.10 -9.99 4.22
CA ALA A 100 0.12 -10.17 3.41
C ALA A 100 1.25 -10.83 4.21
N LEU A 101 1.47 -10.42 5.47
CA LEU A 101 2.47 -11.00 6.37
C LEU A 101 2.26 -12.50 6.66
N THR A 102 1.00 -12.95 6.63
CA THR A 102 0.65 -14.37 6.80
C THR A 102 0.52 -15.13 5.48
N SER A 103 0.45 -14.41 4.37
CA SER A 103 0.38 -14.97 3.02
C SER A 103 1.79 -15.12 2.42
N GLN A 104 1.91 -15.83 1.31
CA GLN A 104 3.16 -15.88 0.53
C GLN A 104 3.21 -14.82 -0.59
N VAL A 105 2.32 -13.83 -0.59
CA VAL A 105 2.28 -12.79 -1.63
C VAL A 105 3.44 -11.81 -1.45
N PRO A 106 4.36 -11.69 -2.43
CA PRO A 106 5.43 -10.70 -2.40
C PRO A 106 4.86 -9.29 -2.23
N THR A 107 5.33 -8.59 -1.20
CA THR A 107 4.79 -7.27 -0.82
C THR A 107 5.90 -6.22 -0.74
N LEU A 108 5.68 -5.08 -1.38
CA LEU A 108 6.55 -3.92 -1.34
C LEU A 108 5.81 -2.74 -0.69
N GLY A 109 6.36 -2.22 0.40
CA GLY A 109 5.89 -0.97 1.01
C GLY A 109 6.77 0.21 0.59
N ILE A 110 6.16 1.27 0.06
CA ILE A 110 6.88 2.48 -0.38
C ILE A 110 6.57 3.63 0.59
N CYS A 111 7.60 4.20 1.23
CA CYS A 111 7.47 5.31 2.18
C CYS A 111 6.48 4.97 3.32
N ARG A 112 5.29 5.57 3.34
CA ARG A 112 4.21 5.16 4.24
C ARG A 112 3.86 3.67 4.14
N GLY A 113 3.90 3.06 2.96
CA GLY A 113 3.67 1.62 2.82
C GLY A 113 4.62 0.76 3.65
N MET A 114 5.91 1.11 3.76
CA MET A 114 6.86 0.36 4.60
C MET A 114 6.62 0.57 6.09
N GLN A 115 6.20 1.77 6.47
CA GLN A 115 5.81 2.08 7.84
C GLN A 115 4.56 1.28 8.24
N MET A 116 3.57 1.16 7.35
CA MET A 116 2.36 0.36 7.56
C MET A 116 2.69 -1.13 7.76
N LEU A 117 3.61 -1.69 6.95
CA LEU A 117 4.10 -3.07 7.14
C LEU A 117 4.77 -3.24 8.52
N SER A 118 5.56 -2.25 8.94
CA SER A 118 6.24 -2.28 10.24
C SER A 118 5.22 -2.30 11.39
N VAL A 119 4.22 -1.43 11.35
CA VAL A 119 3.13 -1.38 12.35
C VAL A 119 2.31 -2.67 12.34
N ALA A 120 1.96 -3.20 11.17
CA ALA A 120 1.26 -4.48 11.07
C ALA A 120 2.06 -5.65 11.65
N SER A 121 3.39 -5.62 11.55
CA SER A 121 4.27 -6.62 12.18
C SER A 121 4.43 -6.46 13.71
N GLY A 122 3.84 -5.41 14.30
CA GLY A 122 3.91 -5.11 15.74
C GLY A 122 5.03 -4.16 16.15
N ALA A 123 5.72 -3.52 15.21
CA ALA A 123 6.71 -2.48 15.52
C ALA A 123 6.06 -1.11 15.76
N ALA A 124 6.77 -0.22 16.46
CA ALA A 124 6.39 1.17 16.64
C ALA A 124 7.15 2.08 15.64
N LEU A 125 6.61 3.27 15.37
CA LEU A 125 7.26 4.29 14.54
C LEU A 125 7.78 5.44 15.39
N ILE A 126 8.90 6.03 14.96
CA ILE A 126 9.38 7.30 15.50
C ILE A 126 8.58 8.43 14.81
N PRO A 127 7.80 9.24 15.54
CA PRO A 127 6.87 10.21 14.92
C PRO A 127 7.57 11.35 14.16
N HIS A 128 8.75 11.77 14.62
CA HIS A 128 9.50 12.87 14.04
C HIS A 128 11.00 12.54 14.02
N VAL A 129 11.64 12.77 12.88
CA VAL A 129 13.10 12.67 12.78
C VAL A 129 13.71 13.89 13.47
N PRO A 130 14.79 13.77 14.26
CA PRO A 130 15.39 14.91 14.94
C PRO A 130 15.76 16.05 13.99
N GLU A 131 15.54 17.30 14.41
CA GLU A 131 16.08 18.47 13.73
C GLU A 131 17.61 18.46 13.83
N VAL A 132 18.29 18.67 12.71
CA VAL A 132 19.76 18.75 12.62
C VAL A 132 20.29 20.16 12.84
#